data_AF-A0A7W0ZA55-F1
#
_entry.id   AF-A0A7W0ZA55-F1
#
_cell.length_a   1.000
_cell.length_b   1.000
_cell.length_c   1.000
_cell.angle_alpha   90.00
_cell.angle_beta   90.00
_cell.angle_gamma   90.00
#
_symmetry.space_group_name_H-M   'P 1'
#
loop_
_entity.id
_entity.type
_entity.pdbx_description
1 polymer ?
#
loop_
_entity_poly.entity_id
_entity_poly.type
_entity_poly.pdbx_seq_one_letter_code
_entity_poly.pdbx_strand_id
1 'polypeptide(L)'
;MPSELDRVLDLALELKSLQALREPHRLLEGRTLGLLFRQSSTRTRVSLEVAAAHLGATALYLDCGQLQLARGESIGDTARVLSRYLDALAIRTHEHAEVEELAASATVPVLNALSAAAHPLQALADLLTIR
;
A
#
# COMPACT_ATOMS: atom_id res chain seq x y z
N MET A 1 -21.15 17.23 4.30
CA MET A 1 -20.19 16.58 3.38
C MET A 1 -19.81 15.24 3.99
N PRO A 2 -19.79 14.13 3.23
CA PRO A 2 -19.31 12.84 3.74
C PRO A 2 -17.87 12.97 4.26
N SER A 3 -17.51 12.21 5.29
CA SER A 3 -16.13 12.18 5.76
C SER A 3 -15.19 11.59 4.71
N GLU A 4 -13.88 11.86 4.79
CA GLU A 4 -12.91 11.22 3.89
C GLU A 4 -12.99 9.68 3.98
N LEU A 5 -13.22 9.16 5.19
CA LEU A 5 -13.45 7.73 5.42
C LEU A 5 -14.66 7.23 4.65
N ASP A 6 -15.79 7.94 4.69
CA ASP A 6 -16.98 7.53 3.97
C ASP A 6 -16.74 7.47 2.47
N ARG A 7 -16.02 8.46 1.92
CA ARG A 7 -15.67 8.49 0.49
C ARG A 7 -14.80 7.31 0.09
N VAL A 8 -13.85 6.91 0.93
CA VAL A 8 -13.01 5.72 0.69
C VAL A 8 -13.85 4.45 0.69
N LEU A 9 -14.78 4.31 1.65
CA LEU A 9 -15.65 3.14 1.75
C LEU A 9 -16.67 3.07 0.60
N ASP A 10 -17.22 4.21 0.17
CA ASP A 10 -18.14 4.29 -0.97
C ASP A 10 -17.42 3.90 -2.27
N LEU A 11 -16.21 4.43 -2.50
CA LEU A 11 -15.38 4.04 -3.64
C LEU A 11 -15.03 2.54 -3.59
N ALA A 12 -14.73 1.99 -2.41
CA ALA A 12 -14.46 0.56 -2.28
C ALA A 12 -15.66 -0.32 -2.66
N LEU A 13 -16.89 0.09 -2.32
CA LEU A 13 -18.12 -0.59 -2.75
C LEU A 13 -18.32 -0.52 -4.26
N GLU A 14 -18.10 0.66 -4.85
CA GLU A 14 -18.18 0.86 -6.31
C GLU A 14 -17.20 -0.07 -7.05
N LEU A 15 -15.92 -0.04 -6.67
CA LEU A 15 -14.89 -0.88 -7.29
C LEU A 15 -15.19 -2.38 -7.11
N LYS A 16 -15.71 -2.78 -5.95
CA LYS A 16 -16.16 -4.16 -5.70
C LYS A 16 -17.31 -4.56 -6.62
N SER A 17 -18.26 -3.66 -6.91
CA SER A 17 -19.35 -3.89 -7.85
C SER A 17 -18.84 -4.07 -9.28
N LEU A 18 -17.97 -3.16 -9.75
CA LEU A 18 -17.35 -3.26 -11.08
C LEU A 18 -16.56 -4.56 -11.24
N GLN A 19 -15.81 -4.94 -10.20
CA GLN A 19 -15.10 -6.22 -10.13
C GLN A 19 -16.05 -7.42 -10.27
N ALA A 20 -17.19 -7.41 -9.57
CA ALA A 20 -18.18 -8.49 -9.61
C ALA A 20 -18.83 -8.63 -11.00
N LEU A 21 -19.06 -7.50 -11.68
CA LEU A 21 -19.56 -7.44 -13.05
C LEU A 21 -18.48 -7.76 -14.10
N ARG A 22 -17.22 -7.93 -13.69
CA ARG A 22 -16.05 -8.08 -14.58
C ARG A 22 -15.86 -6.88 -15.52
N GLU A 23 -16.28 -5.70 -15.10
CA GLU A 23 -16.08 -4.46 -15.84
C GLU A 23 -14.65 -3.93 -15.58
N PRO A 24 -13.83 -3.72 -16.63
CA PRO A 24 -12.50 -3.17 -16.46
C PRO A 24 -12.52 -1.74 -15.88
N HIS A 25 -11.77 -1.50 -14.81
CA HIS A 25 -11.72 -0.19 -14.12
C HIS A 25 -10.27 0.19 -13.78
N ARG A 26 -9.51 0.55 -14.83
CA ARG A 26 -8.06 0.80 -14.79
C ARG A 26 -7.70 2.22 -14.32
N LEU A 27 -8.12 2.59 -13.11
CA LEU A 27 -7.95 3.95 -12.59
C LEU A 27 -6.49 4.36 -12.35
N LEU A 28 -5.57 3.41 -12.26
CA LEU A 28 -4.14 3.60 -11.99
C LEU A 28 -3.28 3.01 -13.11
N GLU A 29 -3.79 3.03 -14.36
CA GLU A 29 -3.05 2.49 -15.50
C GLU A 29 -1.66 3.11 -15.65
N GLY A 30 -0.65 2.25 -15.77
CA GLY A 30 0.75 2.66 -15.91
C GLY A 30 1.42 3.15 -14.62
N ARG A 31 0.71 3.16 -13.49
CA ARG A 31 1.29 3.50 -12.18
C ARG A 31 2.03 2.31 -11.57
N THR A 32 2.91 2.61 -10.62
CA THR A 32 3.75 1.63 -9.93
C THR A 32 3.62 1.72 -8.42
N LEU A 33 3.51 0.56 -7.76
CA LEU A 33 3.38 0.44 -6.30
C LEU A 33 4.52 -0.41 -5.74
N GLY A 34 5.36 0.17 -4.87
CA GLY A 34 6.38 -0.57 -4.13
C GLY A 34 5.80 -1.19 -2.86
N LEU A 35 6.02 -2.48 -2.66
CA LEU A 35 5.56 -3.22 -1.48
C LEU A 35 6.77 -3.60 -0.60
N LEU A 36 7.13 -2.73 0.35
CA LEU A 36 8.23 -2.95 1.30
C LEU A 36 7.79 -3.85 2.46
N PHE A 37 8.36 -5.04 2.57
CA PHE A 37 7.99 -6.02 3.59
C PHE A 37 9.21 -6.42 4.43
N ARG A 38 9.17 -6.14 5.73
CA ARG A 38 10.14 -6.68 6.70
C ARG A 38 9.79 -8.07 7.21
N GLN A 39 8.52 -8.45 7.12
CA GLN A 39 8.02 -9.75 7.52
C GLN A 39 7.06 -10.25 6.45
N SER A 40 7.20 -11.52 6.07
CA SER A 40 6.36 -12.12 5.04
C SER A 40 4.89 -12.12 5.47
N SER A 41 3.99 -11.85 4.52
CA SER A 41 2.56 -11.97 4.73
C SER A 41 1.84 -12.27 3.43
N THR A 42 1.26 -13.46 3.34
CA THR A 42 0.53 -13.91 2.15
C THR A 42 -0.67 -13.02 1.87
N ARG A 43 -1.50 -12.74 2.88
CA ARG A 43 -2.76 -12.02 2.69
C ARG A 43 -2.54 -10.59 2.20
N THR A 44 -1.73 -9.82 2.93
CA THR A 44 -1.48 -8.41 2.60
C THR A 44 -0.77 -8.25 1.27
N ARG A 45 0.20 -9.13 0.97
CA ARG A 45 0.91 -9.12 -0.31
C ARG A 45 -0.05 -9.39 -1.46
N VAL A 46 -0.74 -10.53 -1.42
CA VAL A 46 -1.64 -10.95 -2.51
C VAL A 46 -2.76 -9.92 -2.70
N SER A 47 -3.35 -9.39 -1.62
CA SER A 47 -4.41 -8.39 -1.75
C SER A 47 -3.93 -7.10 -2.43
N LEU A 48 -2.73 -6.62 -2.11
CA LEU A 48 -2.18 -5.39 -2.71
C LEU A 48 -1.74 -5.60 -4.16
N GLU A 49 -1.09 -6.73 -4.48
CA GLU A 49 -0.70 -7.06 -5.84
C GLU A 49 -1.92 -7.22 -6.76
N VAL A 50 -2.97 -7.91 -6.28
CA VAL A 50 -4.22 -8.09 -7.02
C VAL A 50 -4.98 -6.76 -7.18
N ALA A 51 -5.03 -5.93 -6.13
CA ALA A 51 -5.64 -4.61 -6.22
C ALA A 51 -4.92 -3.72 -7.25
N ALA A 52 -3.58 -3.70 -7.26
CA ALA A 52 -2.80 -2.98 -8.26
C ALA A 52 -3.13 -3.49 -9.68
N ALA A 53 -3.15 -4.82 -9.88
CA ALA A 53 -3.46 -5.42 -11.17
C ALA A 53 -4.87 -5.06 -11.68
N HIS A 54 -5.89 -5.09 -10.81
CA HIS A 54 -7.26 -4.70 -11.18
C HIS A 54 -7.35 -3.22 -11.58
N LEU A 55 -6.61 -2.36 -10.89
CA LEU A 55 -6.55 -0.92 -11.18
C LEU A 55 -5.61 -0.56 -12.33
N GLY A 56 -4.93 -1.54 -12.97
CA GLY A 56 -4.01 -1.32 -14.08
C GLY A 56 -2.59 -0.87 -13.69
N ALA A 57 -2.27 -0.91 -12.40
CA ALA A 57 -0.95 -0.59 -11.87
C ALA A 57 -0.04 -1.84 -11.82
N THR A 58 1.26 -1.62 -11.73
CA THR A 58 2.27 -2.66 -11.51
C THR A 58 2.76 -2.62 -10.07
N ALA A 59 2.61 -3.72 -9.34
CA ALA A 59 3.16 -3.85 -7.99
C ALA A 59 4.54 -4.52 -8.03
N LEU A 60 5.48 -4.00 -7.24
CA LEU A 60 6.82 -4.56 -7.06
C LEU A 60 6.98 -5.01 -5.62
N TYR A 61 7.14 -6.31 -5.40
CA TYR A 61 7.44 -6.86 -4.09
C TYR A 61 8.91 -6.62 -3.73
N LEU A 62 9.13 -5.94 -2.60
CA LEU A 62 10.44 -5.53 -2.11
C LEU A 62 10.65 -6.12 -0.72
N ASP A 63 11.39 -7.22 -0.63
CA ASP A 63 11.82 -7.78 0.65
C ASP A 63 12.92 -6.90 1.25
N CYS A 64 12.62 -6.23 2.37
CA CYS A 64 13.58 -5.36 3.04
C CYS A 64 14.85 -6.10 3.49
N GLY A 65 14.78 -7.42 3.73
CA GLY A 65 15.94 -8.26 4.04
C GLY A 65 16.88 -8.50 2.85
N GLN A 66 16.42 -8.24 1.63
CA GLN A 66 17.20 -8.37 0.38
C GLN A 66 17.65 -7.01 -0.17
N LEU A 67 17.12 -5.91 0.35
CA LEU A 67 17.49 -4.56 -0.03
C LEU A 67 18.76 -4.07 0.69
N GLN A 68 19.27 -2.93 0.25
CA GLN A 68 20.38 -2.22 0.91
C GLN A 68 20.02 -1.79 2.36
N LEU A 69 18.73 -1.72 2.70
CA LEU A 69 18.22 -1.66 4.07
C LEU A 69 18.87 -2.73 4.99
N ALA A 70 19.06 -3.96 4.51
CA ALA A 70 19.71 -5.02 5.27
C ALA A 70 21.22 -4.79 5.47
N ARG A 71 21.81 -3.87 4.71
CA ARG A 71 23.25 -3.50 4.74
C ARG A 71 23.49 -2.17 5.44
N GLY A 72 22.48 -1.60 6.07
CA GLY A 72 22.58 -0.37 6.87
C GLY A 72 22.21 0.92 6.14
N GLU A 73 21.62 0.85 4.93
CA GLU A 73 20.97 2.03 4.35
C GLU A 73 19.82 2.49 5.24
N SER A 74 19.68 3.80 5.44
CA SER A 74 18.57 4.35 6.20
C SER A 74 17.24 4.16 5.45
N ILE A 75 16.14 4.03 6.20
CA ILE A 75 14.80 3.97 5.59
C ILE A 75 14.47 5.28 4.87
N GLY A 76 14.95 6.42 5.38
CA GLY A 76 14.84 7.71 4.72
C GLY A 76 15.55 7.79 3.36
N ASP A 77 16.78 7.29 3.25
CA ASP A 77 17.51 7.24 1.97
C ASP A 77 16.82 6.31 0.97
N THR A 78 16.39 5.14 1.44
CA THR A 78 15.59 4.21 0.64
C THR A 78 14.33 4.88 0.11
N ALA A 79 13.58 5.61 0.96
CA ALA A 79 12.40 6.35 0.57
C ALA A 79 12.69 7.36 -0.56
N ARG A 80 13.77 8.14 -0.45
CA ARG A 80 14.15 9.14 -1.45
C ARG A 80 14.48 8.50 -2.79
N VAL A 81 15.21 7.39 -2.78
CA VAL A 81 15.57 6.64 -4.00
C VAL A 81 14.31 6.06 -4.65
N LEU A 82 13.50 5.32 -3.88
CA LEU A 82 12.31 4.67 -4.40
C LEU A 82 11.27 5.67 -4.93
N SER A 83 11.14 6.85 -4.30
CA SER A 83 10.21 7.90 -4.75
C SER A 83 10.54 8.48 -6.13
N ARG A 84 11.74 8.22 -6.67
CA ARG A 84 12.11 8.63 -8.04
C ARG A 84 11.64 7.65 -9.11
N TYR A 85 11.29 6.44 -8.71
CA TYR A 85 10.90 5.36 -9.61
C TYR A 85 9.45 4.95 -9.47
N LEU A 86 8.88 5.09 -8.27
CA LEU A 86 7.57 4.54 -7.92
C LEU A 86 6.54 5.64 -7.69
N ASP A 87 5.28 5.37 -8.02
CA ASP A 87 4.17 6.32 -7.82
C ASP A 87 3.58 6.26 -6.41
N ALA A 88 3.76 5.15 -5.70
CA ALA A 88 3.35 4.97 -4.30
C ALA A 88 4.18 3.87 -3.62
N LEU A 89 4.21 3.91 -2.28
CA LEU A 89 4.85 2.92 -1.44
C LEU A 89 3.84 2.36 -0.43
N ALA A 90 3.89 1.06 -0.17
CA ALA A 90 3.25 0.42 0.96
C ALA A 90 4.30 -0.28 1.81
N ILE A 91 4.28 -0.04 3.12
CA ILE A 91 5.23 -0.64 4.06
C ILE A 91 4.51 -1.54 5.06
N ARG A 92 5.02 -2.76 5.22
CA ARG A 92 4.69 -3.68 6.30
C ARG A 92 5.92 -3.85 7.18
N THR A 93 5.83 -3.33 8.40
CA THR A 93 6.91 -3.38 9.39
C THR A 93 6.35 -3.66 10.78
N HIS A 94 7.22 -3.83 11.77
CA HIS A 94 6.85 -3.88 13.18
C HIS A 94 6.85 -2.48 13.80
N GLU A 95 7.89 -1.68 13.54
CA GLU A 95 8.09 -0.38 14.18
C GLU A 95 7.31 0.72 13.45
N HIS A 96 6.39 1.38 14.15
CA HIS A 96 5.60 2.46 13.55
C HIS A 96 6.47 3.66 13.12
N ALA A 97 7.56 3.91 13.84
CA ALA A 97 8.52 4.96 13.51
C ALA A 97 9.13 4.79 12.10
N GLU A 98 9.31 3.55 11.61
CA GLU A 98 9.79 3.33 10.24
C GLU A 98 8.76 3.74 9.19
N VAL A 99 7.46 3.60 9.49
CA VAL A 99 6.38 4.09 8.63
C VAL A 99 6.42 5.61 8.56
N GLU A 100 6.57 6.26 9.71
CA GLU A 100 6.66 7.72 9.81
C GLU A 100 7.91 8.27 9.12
N GLU A 101 9.08 7.66 9.32
CA GLU A 101 10.33 8.07 8.68
C GLU A 101 10.27 7.88 7.16
N LEU A 102 9.73 6.74 6.69
CA LEU A 102 9.50 6.50 5.27
C LEU A 102 8.57 7.57 4.68
N ALA A 103 7.46 7.88 5.35
CA ALA A 103 6.50 8.89 4.91
C ALA A 103 7.09 10.32 4.93
N ALA A 104 7.91 10.65 5.92
CA ALA A 104 8.55 11.96 6.03
C ALA A 104 9.63 12.17 4.95
N SER A 105 10.27 11.10 4.48
CA SER A 105 11.35 11.17 3.49
C SER A 105 10.89 10.93 2.06
N ALA A 106 9.75 10.27 1.86
CA ALA A 106 9.20 9.97 0.54
C ALA A 106 8.55 11.21 -0.09
N THR A 107 8.62 11.32 -1.41
CA THR A 107 7.90 12.36 -2.18
C THR A 107 6.64 11.83 -2.87
N VAL A 108 6.26 10.60 -2.54
CA VAL A 108 5.08 9.89 -3.07
C VAL A 108 4.24 9.32 -1.92
N PRO A 109 2.95 9.01 -2.13
CA PRO A 109 2.09 8.49 -1.07
C PRO A 109 2.64 7.23 -0.41
N VAL A 110 2.57 7.18 0.92
CA VAL A 110 2.99 6.02 1.73
C VAL A 110 1.77 5.42 2.43
N LEU A 111 1.59 4.12 2.25
CA LEU A 111 0.53 3.32 2.84
C LEU A 111 1.09 2.46 3.98
N ASN A 112 0.51 2.57 5.17
CA ASN A 112 0.79 1.64 6.26
C ASN A 112 0.04 0.32 6.02
N ALA A 113 0.74 -0.69 5.51
CA ALA A 113 0.15 -2.00 5.25
C ALA A 113 -0.04 -2.80 6.55
N LEU A 114 0.88 -2.64 7.52
CA LEU A 114 0.76 -3.07 8.92
C LEU A 114 1.96 -2.52 9.71
N SER A 115 1.69 -2.09 10.94
CA SER A 115 2.67 -1.80 12.00
C SER A 115 2.17 -2.36 13.32
N ALA A 116 3.03 -2.51 14.35
CA ALA A 116 2.58 -2.98 15.66
C ALA A 116 1.52 -2.05 16.29
N ALA A 117 1.60 -0.75 16.00
CA ALA A 117 0.67 0.25 16.53
C ALA A 117 -0.68 0.29 15.81
N ALA A 118 -0.72 -0.07 14.52
CA ALA A 118 -1.92 0.10 13.70
C ALA A 118 -1.96 -0.83 12.48
N HIS A 119 -3.17 -1.27 12.13
CA HIS A 119 -3.47 -2.03 10.92
C HIS A 119 -4.64 -1.38 10.14
N PRO A 120 -4.42 -0.21 9.50
CA PRO A 120 -5.52 0.58 8.92
C PRO A 120 -6.21 -0.12 7.74
N LEU A 121 -5.47 -0.92 6.94
CA LEU A 121 -6.09 -1.70 5.86
C LEU A 121 -7.11 -2.72 6.38
N GLN A 122 -6.84 -3.37 7.52
CA GLN A 122 -7.78 -4.32 8.12
C GLN A 122 -8.99 -3.56 8.69
N ALA A 123 -8.77 -2.44 9.37
CA ALA A 123 -9.86 -1.62 9.89
C ALA A 123 -10.81 -1.14 8.77
N LEU A 124 -10.27 -0.71 7.63
CA LEU A 124 -11.08 -0.34 6.45
C LEU A 124 -11.88 -1.54 5.91
N ALA A 125 -11.27 -2.71 5.83
CA ALA A 125 -11.95 -3.93 5.39
C ALA A 125 -13.08 -4.35 6.35
N ASP A 126 -12.85 -4.25 7.66
CA ASP A 126 -13.86 -4.56 8.68
C ASP A 126 -15.03 -3.58 8.63
N LEU A 127 -14.74 -2.27 8.52
CA LEU A 127 -15.76 -1.23 8.36
C LEU A 127 -16.61 -1.43 7.10
N LEU A 128 -15.97 -1.77 5.98
CA LEU A 128 -16.67 -2.09 4.74
C LEU A 128 -17.56 -3.33 4.87
N THR A 129 -17.19 -4.29 5.72
CA THR A 129 -17.91 -5.55 5.94
C THR A 129 -19.14 -5.37 6.81
N ILE A 130 -19.09 -4.45 7.78
CA ILE A 130 -20.21 -4.18 8.71
C ILE A 130 -21.27 -3.24 8.09
N ARG A 131 -20.87 -2.45 7.10
CA ARG A 131 -21.77 -1.55 6.37
C ARG A 131 -22.91 -2.27 5.66
#